data_AF-A0A1F7X539-F1
#
_entry.id   AF-A0A1F7X539-F1
#
_cell.length_a   1.000
_cell.length_b   1.000
_cell.length_c   1.000
_cell.angle_alpha   90.00
_cell.angle_beta   90.00
_cell.angle_gamma   90.00
#
_symmetry.space_group_name_H-M   'P 1'
#
loop_
_entity.id
_entity.type
_entity.pdbx_description
1 polymer ?
#
loop_
_entity_poly.entity_id
_entity_poly.type
_entity_poly.pdbx_seq_one_letter_code
_entity_poly.pdbx_strand_id
1 'polypeptide(L)'
;MSQGCQDNGEVLTYNASVGQTFSASDPSCGTVQVDVGCKSTGNTWGGVAYASKAAATACEPTSPPPPGATAQCLNVKAYDTEWNQITAAVLPTLKAGDKVRFAVAGTATSGNFDKAKFKINGTERAEVSVKKPGTEEFYDEYTIPEGVTTFSINAQIHHSSLGWSN
;
A
#
# COMPACT_ATOMS: atom_id res chain seq x y z
N MET A 1 -27.79 33.94 -14.09
CA MET A 1 -27.88 33.86 -12.62
C MET A 1 -26.50 33.44 -12.12
N SER A 2 -25.64 34.39 -11.78
CA SER A 2 -24.33 34.10 -11.21
C SER A 2 -24.54 33.67 -9.76
N GLN A 3 -24.26 32.41 -9.47
CA GLN A 3 -24.11 31.98 -8.09
C GLN A 3 -22.98 32.81 -7.49
N GLY A 4 -23.30 33.58 -6.43
CA GLY A 4 -22.31 34.33 -5.67
C GLY A 4 -21.27 33.37 -5.12
N CYS A 5 -20.02 33.84 -5.09
CA CYS A 5 -18.85 33.11 -4.63
C CYS A 5 -19.13 32.48 -3.27
N GLN A 6 -19.20 31.14 -3.23
CA GLN A 6 -19.14 30.39 -1.98
C GLN A 6 -17.67 30.12 -1.71
N ASP A 7 -17.08 30.81 -0.74
CA ASP A 7 -15.80 30.40 -0.16
C ASP A 7 -16.04 29.90 1.27
N ASN A 8 -15.63 28.65 1.51
CA ASN A 8 -15.59 27.91 2.78
C ASN A 8 -16.83 27.86 3.70
N GLY A 9 -18.01 28.24 3.23
CA GLY A 9 -19.28 27.82 3.85
C GLY A 9 -19.67 28.52 5.15
N GLU A 10 -18.93 29.52 5.62
CA GLU A 10 -19.36 30.37 6.74
C GLU A 10 -19.80 31.74 6.23
N VAL A 11 -21.08 31.84 5.85
CA VAL A 11 -21.70 33.14 5.57
C VAL A 11 -22.00 33.82 6.91
N LEU A 12 -21.09 34.66 7.39
CA LEU A 12 -21.35 35.58 8.49
C LEU A 12 -22.32 36.67 8.00
N THR A 13 -23.62 36.37 7.96
CA THR A 13 -24.64 37.38 7.65
C THR A 13 -24.80 38.29 8.86
N TYR A 14 -24.03 39.37 8.90
CA TYR A 14 -24.10 40.38 9.95
C TYR A 14 -24.70 41.68 9.40
N ASN A 15 -25.71 42.23 10.08
CA ASN A 15 -26.22 43.57 9.76
C ASN A 15 -25.21 44.61 10.24
N ALA A 16 -24.29 45.00 9.35
CA ALA A 16 -23.29 46.01 9.66
C ALA A 16 -23.87 47.43 9.57
N SER A 17 -23.49 48.29 10.51
CA SER A 17 -23.76 49.73 10.43
C SER A 17 -22.58 50.48 9.79
N VAL A 18 -22.85 51.62 9.18
CA VAL A 18 -21.79 52.51 8.65
C VAL A 18 -20.80 52.86 9.77
N GLY A 19 -19.51 52.65 9.53
CA GLY A 19 -18.44 52.92 10.51
C GLY A 19 -18.10 51.76 11.44
N GLN A 20 -18.77 50.61 11.31
CA GLN A 20 -18.45 49.42 12.10
C GLN A 20 -17.17 48.75 11.59
N THR A 21 -16.33 48.29 12.52
CA THR A 21 -15.13 47.50 12.21
C THR A 21 -15.38 46.03 12.48
N PHE A 22 -14.91 45.17 11.57
CA PHE A 22 -14.84 43.72 11.76
C PHE A 22 -13.38 43.30 11.83
N SER A 23 -13.07 42.35 12.71
CA SER A 23 -11.75 41.73 12.78
C SER A 23 -11.84 40.35 12.16
N ALA A 24 -11.04 40.10 11.12
CA ALA A 24 -10.78 38.77 10.61
C ALA A 24 -9.44 38.30 11.18
N SER A 25 -9.34 37.03 11.55
CA SER A 25 -8.06 36.41 11.90
C SER A 25 -7.12 36.42 10.70
N ASP A 26 -5.83 36.59 10.97
CA ASP A 26 -4.82 36.53 9.93
C ASP A 26 -4.72 35.10 9.39
N PRO A 27 -4.85 34.88 8.07
CA PRO A 27 -4.70 33.55 7.52
C PRO A 27 -3.26 33.07 7.73
N SER A 28 -3.10 31.86 8.27
CA SER A 28 -1.79 31.20 8.36
C SER A 28 -1.26 30.83 6.97
N CYS A 29 -2.16 30.57 6.01
CA CYS A 29 -1.86 30.41 4.60
C CYS A 29 -3.09 30.75 3.74
N GLY A 30 -2.90 31.00 2.43
CA GLY A 30 -4.00 31.28 1.50
C GLY A 30 -4.52 32.73 1.56
N THR A 31 -5.81 32.94 1.30
CA THR A 31 -6.43 34.28 1.26
C THR A 31 -7.73 34.28 2.05
N VAL A 32 -7.95 35.32 2.84
CA VAL A 32 -9.28 35.65 3.38
C VAL A 32 -9.86 36.77 2.53
N GLN A 33 -11.09 36.58 2.04
CA GLN A 33 -11.87 37.61 1.36
C GLN A 33 -13.13 37.90 2.17
N VAL A 34 -13.46 39.18 2.30
CA VAL A 34 -14.68 39.67 2.92
C VAL A 34 -15.47 40.45 1.88
N ASP A 35 -16.68 39.97 1.61
CA ASP A 35 -17.62 40.61 0.69
C ASP A 35 -18.67 41.40 1.49
N VAL A 36 -18.85 42.67 1.14
CA VAL A 36 -19.79 43.61 1.79
C VAL A 36 -20.78 44.14 0.76
N GLY A 37 -22.06 43.84 0.98
CA GLY A 37 -23.15 44.36 0.16
C GLY A 37 -24.22 45.04 1.02
N CYS A 38 -24.91 46.02 0.45
CA CYS A 38 -26.14 46.56 1.04
C CYS A 38 -27.34 45.85 0.43
N LYS A 39 -28.27 45.35 1.28
CA LYS A 39 -29.52 44.77 0.80
C LYS A 39 -30.53 45.86 0.50
N SER A 40 -31.16 45.79 -0.68
CA SER A 40 -32.29 46.64 -1.03
C SER A 40 -33.56 46.21 -0.28
N THR A 41 -34.59 47.06 -0.28
CA THR A 41 -35.93 46.74 0.26
C THR A 41 -36.59 45.56 -0.46
N GLY A 42 -36.16 45.23 -1.68
CA GLY A 42 -36.60 44.07 -2.45
C GLY A 42 -35.85 42.77 -2.16
N ASN A 43 -35.07 42.74 -1.07
CA ASN A 43 -34.24 41.59 -0.66
C ASN A 43 -33.12 41.23 -1.67
N THR A 44 -32.76 42.14 -2.56
CA THR A 44 -31.68 41.98 -3.54
C THR A 44 -30.43 42.73 -3.12
N TRP A 45 -29.26 42.14 -3.30
CA TRP A 45 -27.97 42.80 -3.06
C TRP A 45 -27.68 43.78 -4.20
N GLY A 46 -27.32 45.01 -3.86
CA GLY A 46 -26.86 46.02 -4.81
C GLY A 46 -25.40 45.80 -5.22
N GLY A 47 -24.66 46.88 -5.45
CA GLY A 47 -23.20 46.80 -5.65
C GLY A 47 -22.52 46.18 -4.41
N VAL A 48 -21.71 45.15 -4.64
CA VAL A 48 -20.89 44.50 -3.61
C VAL A 48 -19.48 45.07 -3.70
N ALA A 49 -18.95 45.53 -2.56
CA ALA A 49 -17.54 45.84 -2.40
C ALA A 49 -16.86 44.67 -1.69
N TYR A 50 -15.56 44.48 -1.91
CA TYR A 50 -14.79 43.44 -1.25
C TYR A 50 -13.48 43.99 -0.70
N ALA A 51 -13.00 43.34 0.35
CA ALA A 51 -11.65 43.51 0.88
C ALA A 51 -11.03 42.12 1.03
N SER A 52 -9.79 41.96 0.60
CA SER A 52 -9.06 40.69 0.73
C SER A 52 -7.71 40.90 1.40
N LYS A 53 -7.28 39.88 2.14
CA LYS A 53 -5.96 39.80 2.75
C LYS A 53 -5.36 38.43 2.42
N ALA A 54 -4.26 38.45 1.67
CA ALA A 54 -3.46 37.26 1.43
C ALA A 54 -2.52 37.01 2.62
N ALA A 55 -2.34 35.74 2.97
CA ALA A 55 -1.25 35.31 3.82
C ALA A 55 0.08 35.57 3.11
N ALA A 56 1.15 35.78 3.87
CA ALA A 56 2.50 35.92 3.31
C ALA A 56 2.98 34.65 2.59
N THR A 57 2.41 33.49 2.95
CA THR A 57 2.80 32.19 2.42
C THR A 57 1.57 31.48 1.83
N ALA A 58 1.71 30.96 0.61
CA ALA A 58 0.73 30.05 0.04
C ALA A 58 0.63 28.77 0.88
N CYS A 59 -0.54 28.12 0.93
CA CYS A 59 -0.63 26.82 1.60
C CYS A 59 0.23 25.81 0.85
N GLU A 60 1.13 25.11 1.55
CA GLU A 60 1.88 24.04 0.93
C GLU A 60 0.95 22.87 0.58
N PRO A 61 1.07 22.28 -0.62
CA PRO A 61 0.39 21.03 -0.92
C PRO A 61 0.98 19.95 -0.02
N THR A 62 0.14 19.23 0.72
CA THR A 62 0.58 18.04 1.44
C THR A 62 0.98 16.97 0.42
N SER A 63 2.23 16.50 0.46
CA SER A 63 2.63 15.36 -0.37
C SER A 63 1.89 14.11 0.12
N PRO A 64 1.39 13.24 -0.78
CA PRO A 64 0.84 11.97 -0.35
C PRO A 64 1.91 11.15 0.37
N PRO A 65 1.53 10.33 1.38
CA PRO A 65 2.47 9.43 2.03
C PRO A 65 3.09 8.49 0.98
N PRO A 66 4.37 8.08 1.15
CA PRO A 66 5.01 7.16 0.24
C PRO A 66 4.25 5.83 0.18
N PRO A 67 4.28 5.11 -0.96
CA PRO A 67 3.66 3.80 -1.07
C PRO A 67 4.19 2.85 0.01
N GLY A 68 3.29 2.06 0.61
CA GLY A 68 3.68 1.05 1.59
C GLY A 68 4.61 -0.02 1.01
N ALA A 69 5.44 -0.62 1.86
CA ALA A 69 6.25 -1.77 1.48
C ALA A 69 5.35 -2.95 1.07
N THR A 70 5.75 -3.68 0.04
CA THR A 70 5.05 -4.88 -0.44
C THR A 70 6.01 -6.06 -0.43
N ALA A 71 5.48 -7.26 -0.21
CA ALA A 71 6.20 -8.53 -0.30
C ALA A 71 5.30 -9.57 -0.99
N GLN A 72 5.89 -10.42 -1.82
CA GLN A 72 5.19 -11.46 -2.56
C GLN A 72 6.02 -12.74 -2.59
N CYS A 73 5.35 -13.90 -2.54
CA CYS A 73 5.98 -15.19 -2.75
C CYS A 73 6.11 -15.45 -4.26
N LEU A 74 7.24 -15.98 -4.71
CA LEU A 74 7.41 -16.42 -6.08
C LEU A 74 7.01 -17.89 -6.25
N ASN A 75 6.90 -18.32 -7.51
CA ASN A 75 6.62 -19.71 -7.83
C ASN A 75 7.66 -20.66 -7.23
N VAL A 76 7.17 -21.75 -6.64
CA VAL A 76 8.01 -22.84 -6.14
C VAL A 76 8.72 -23.53 -7.30
N LYS A 77 10.00 -23.84 -7.11
CA LYS A 77 10.79 -24.66 -8.01
C LYS A 77 11.18 -25.95 -7.33
N ALA A 78 11.30 -27.03 -8.10
CA ALA A 78 11.81 -28.30 -7.64
C ALA A 78 13.23 -28.51 -8.17
N TYR A 79 14.10 -29.08 -7.36
CA TYR A 79 15.47 -29.44 -7.71
C TYR A 79 15.80 -30.85 -7.20
N ASP A 80 16.78 -31.50 -7.81
CA ASP A 80 17.37 -32.72 -7.29
C ASP A 80 18.42 -32.39 -6.19
N THR A 81 19.14 -33.42 -5.72
CA THR A 81 20.19 -33.25 -4.69
C THR A 81 21.44 -32.53 -5.20
N GLU A 82 21.60 -32.41 -6.51
CA GLU A 82 22.70 -31.72 -7.19
C GLU A 82 22.33 -30.29 -7.62
N TRP A 83 21.12 -29.83 -7.25
CA TRP A 83 20.55 -28.53 -7.62
C TRP A 83 20.21 -28.37 -9.11
N ASN A 84 20.06 -29.46 -9.85
CA ASN A 84 19.49 -29.41 -11.18
C ASN A 84 17.97 -29.25 -11.06
N GLN A 85 17.39 -28.33 -11.84
CA GLN A 85 15.97 -28.05 -11.78
C GLN A 85 15.16 -29.22 -12.35
N ILE A 86 14.23 -29.73 -11.54
CA ILE A 86 13.25 -30.75 -11.94
C ILE A 86 12.04 -30.02 -12.52
N THR A 87 11.69 -30.35 -13.76
CA THR A 87 10.51 -29.78 -14.41
C THR A 87 9.24 -30.46 -13.94
N ALA A 88 8.09 -29.80 -14.11
CA ALA A 88 6.78 -30.37 -13.78
C ALA A 88 6.49 -31.70 -14.50
N ALA A 89 7.11 -31.93 -15.67
CA ALA A 89 6.96 -33.18 -16.42
C ALA A 89 7.76 -34.35 -15.82
N VAL A 90 8.83 -34.06 -15.06
CA VAL A 90 9.70 -35.06 -14.44
C VAL A 90 9.25 -35.38 -13.02
N LEU A 91 8.64 -34.43 -12.30
CA LEU A 91 8.12 -34.66 -10.95
C LEU A 91 7.29 -35.98 -10.80
N PRO A 92 6.37 -36.33 -11.72
CA PRO A 92 5.60 -37.57 -11.62
C PRO A 92 6.39 -38.86 -11.88
N THR A 93 7.60 -38.78 -12.43
CA THR A 93 8.43 -39.96 -12.74
C THR A 93 9.32 -40.37 -11.56
N LEU A 94 9.42 -39.50 -10.55
CA LEU A 94 10.17 -39.75 -9.34
C LEU A 94 9.52 -40.85 -8.51
N LYS A 95 10.36 -41.64 -7.85
CA LYS A 95 9.96 -42.84 -7.14
C LYS A 95 10.05 -42.64 -5.63
N ALA A 96 9.38 -43.52 -4.90
CA ALA A 96 9.55 -43.60 -3.46
C ALA A 96 11.03 -43.76 -3.09
N GLY A 97 11.47 -42.97 -2.12
CA GLY A 97 12.88 -42.88 -1.69
C GLY A 97 13.69 -41.79 -2.40
N ASP A 98 13.25 -41.29 -3.57
CA ASP A 98 13.92 -40.18 -4.22
C ASP A 98 13.79 -38.90 -3.38
N LYS A 99 14.82 -38.06 -3.45
CA LYS A 99 14.89 -36.79 -2.74
C LYS A 99 14.69 -35.63 -3.70
N VAL A 100 13.76 -34.75 -3.34
CA VAL A 100 13.47 -33.51 -4.07
C VAL A 100 13.65 -32.34 -3.13
N ARG A 101 14.26 -31.26 -3.62
CA ARG A 101 14.34 -29.99 -2.90
C ARG A 101 13.33 -29.02 -3.48
N PHE A 102 12.30 -28.70 -2.72
CA PHE A 102 11.37 -27.64 -3.08
C PHE A 102 11.91 -26.33 -2.56
N ALA A 103 12.10 -25.36 -3.45
CA ALA A 103 12.67 -24.07 -3.10
C ALA A 103 11.73 -22.92 -3.52
N VAL A 104 11.74 -21.85 -2.72
CA VAL A 104 10.93 -20.66 -2.93
C VAL A 104 11.73 -19.40 -2.59
N ALA A 105 11.51 -18.35 -3.36
CA ALA A 105 12.02 -17.01 -3.08
C ALA A 105 10.84 -16.03 -3.01
N GLY A 106 11.11 -14.82 -2.54
CA GLY A 106 10.14 -13.74 -2.54
C GLY A 106 10.71 -12.49 -3.20
N THR A 107 9.82 -11.59 -3.58
CA THR A 107 10.17 -10.23 -4.01
C THR A 107 9.54 -9.23 -3.06
N ALA A 108 10.27 -8.18 -2.73
CA ALA A 108 9.77 -7.09 -1.90
C ALA A 108 10.28 -5.75 -2.41
N THR A 109 9.52 -4.67 -2.20
CA THR A 109 9.98 -3.30 -2.50
C THR A 109 11.00 -2.81 -1.48
N SER A 110 11.02 -3.39 -0.27
CA SER A 110 12.00 -3.12 0.78
C SER A 110 11.95 -4.24 1.83
N GLY A 111 12.99 -4.36 2.66
CA GLY A 111 13.09 -5.35 3.72
C GLY A 111 13.67 -6.70 3.26
N ASN A 112 13.62 -7.70 4.15
CA ASN A 112 14.27 -9.00 3.93
C ASN A 112 13.34 -10.16 4.29
N PHE A 113 13.60 -11.29 3.65
CA PHE A 113 12.98 -12.57 3.99
C PHE A 113 13.93 -13.40 4.85
N ASP A 114 13.39 -14.04 5.88
CA ASP A 114 14.18 -14.79 6.89
C ASP A 114 13.87 -16.28 6.94
N LYS A 115 12.68 -16.70 6.51
CA LYS A 115 12.26 -18.10 6.45
C LYS A 115 11.14 -18.36 5.44
N ALA A 116 10.95 -19.63 5.10
CA ALA A 116 9.84 -20.12 4.31
C ALA A 116 9.13 -21.28 5.00
N LYS A 117 7.90 -21.55 4.57
CA LYS A 117 7.11 -22.70 5.00
C LYS A 117 6.48 -23.37 3.79
N PHE A 118 6.51 -24.70 3.77
CA PHE A 118 6.00 -25.49 2.66
C PHE A 118 4.81 -26.33 3.10
N LYS A 119 3.89 -26.56 2.17
CA LYS A 119 2.79 -27.52 2.31
C LYS A 119 2.84 -28.46 1.11
N ILE A 120 3.18 -29.72 1.37
CA ILE A 120 3.39 -30.75 0.34
C ILE A 120 2.26 -31.77 0.49
N ASN A 121 1.49 -32.00 -0.58
CA ASN A 121 0.36 -32.93 -0.61
C ASN A 121 -0.65 -32.71 0.53
N GLY A 122 -0.90 -31.44 0.86
CA GLY A 122 -1.83 -31.06 1.92
C GLY A 122 -1.24 -31.08 3.33
N THR A 123 -0.03 -31.61 3.53
CA THR A 123 0.65 -31.66 4.82
C THR A 123 1.59 -30.47 5.00
N GLU A 124 1.39 -29.70 6.07
CA GLU A 124 2.28 -28.60 6.44
C GLU A 124 3.61 -29.14 6.95
N ARG A 125 4.71 -28.56 6.46
CA ARG A 125 6.08 -28.91 6.80
C ARG A 125 6.61 -27.90 7.83
N ALA A 126 7.71 -28.26 8.49
CA ALA A 126 8.40 -27.33 9.38
C ALA A 126 8.88 -26.07 8.61
N GLU A 127 8.96 -24.95 9.33
CA GLU A 127 9.58 -23.73 8.80
C GLU A 127 11.07 -23.97 8.53
N VAL A 128 11.56 -23.40 7.44
CA VAL A 128 12.96 -23.52 7.02
C VAL A 128 13.59 -22.14 6.85
N SER A 129 14.80 -21.98 7.36
CA SER A 129 15.64 -20.78 7.16
C SER A 129 16.88 -21.07 6.32
N VAL A 130 17.07 -22.34 5.91
CA VAL A 130 18.17 -22.75 5.04
C VAL A 130 17.91 -22.34 3.60
N LYS A 131 18.95 -21.80 2.95
CA LYS A 131 18.91 -21.32 1.57
C LYS A 131 19.69 -22.24 0.65
N LYS A 132 19.24 -22.33 -0.60
CA LYS A 132 20.01 -22.93 -1.68
C LYS A 132 21.32 -22.16 -1.82
N PRO A 133 22.47 -22.83 -1.94
CA PRO A 133 23.77 -22.17 -2.05
C PRO A 133 23.81 -21.18 -3.22
N GLY A 134 24.28 -19.96 -2.94
CA GLY A 134 24.44 -18.90 -3.95
C GLY A 134 23.13 -18.23 -4.39
N THR A 135 22.00 -18.50 -3.73
CA THR A 135 20.71 -17.86 -4.05
C THR A 135 19.97 -17.42 -2.78
N GLU A 136 18.89 -16.66 -2.97
CA GLU A 136 17.96 -16.25 -1.91
C GLU A 136 16.75 -17.19 -1.79
N GLU A 137 16.82 -18.38 -2.40
CA GLU A 137 15.73 -19.36 -2.38
C GLU A 137 15.85 -20.22 -1.10
N PHE A 138 14.85 -20.15 -0.21
CA PHE A 138 14.71 -21.06 0.92
C PHE A 138 14.24 -22.43 0.43
N TYR A 139 14.67 -23.53 1.05
CA TYR A 139 14.27 -24.86 0.59
C TYR A 139 13.96 -25.87 1.71
N ASP A 140 13.08 -26.83 1.39
CA ASP A 140 12.83 -28.05 2.16
C ASP A 140 13.25 -29.27 1.33
N GLU A 141 13.99 -30.20 1.94
CA GLU A 141 14.32 -31.49 1.33
C GLU A 141 13.22 -32.50 1.68
N TYR A 142 12.57 -33.03 0.65
CA TYR A 142 11.46 -33.95 0.75
C TYR A 142 11.83 -35.30 0.15
N THR A 143 11.79 -36.35 0.98
CA THR A 143 11.90 -37.73 0.52
C THR A 143 10.51 -38.22 0.14
N ILE A 144 10.36 -38.70 -1.10
CA ILE A 144 9.08 -39.18 -1.62
C ILE A 144 8.69 -40.46 -0.88
N PRO A 145 7.52 -40.52 -0.21
CA PRO A 145 7.06 -41.73 0.45
C PRO A 145 6.47 -42.71 -0.56
N GLU A 146 6.31 -43.96 -0.14
CA GLU A 146 5.65 -44.98 -0.96
C GLU A 146 4.21 -44.55 -1.34
N GLY A 147 3.80 -44.87 -2.57
CA GLY A 147 2.44 -44.61 -3.06
C GLY A 147 2.15 -43.18 -3.50
N VAL A 148 3.10 -42.25 -3.41
CA VAL A 148 2.93 -40.87 -3.90
C VAL A 148 3.43 -40.73 -5.34
N THR A 149 2.52 -40.39 -6.25
CA THR A 149 2.81 -40.13 -7.67
C THR A 149 2.35 -38.74 -8.13
N THR A 150 1.60 -38.04 -7.27
CA THR A 150 1.10 -36.69 -7.52
C THR A 150 1.63 -35.73 -6.48
N PHE A 151 1.92 -34.50 -6.92
CA PHE A 151 2.52 -33.47 -6.09
C PHE A 151 1.68 -32.19 -6.14
N SER A 152 1.23 -31.73 -4.97
CA SER A 152 0.66 -30.40 -4.77
C SER A 152 1.53 -29.67 -3.76
N ILE A 153 2.23 -28.62 -4.21
CA ILE A 153 3.13 -27.83 -3.37
C ILE A 153 2.58 -26.41 -3.28
N ASN A 154 2.43 -25.95 -2.05
CA ASN A 154 2.24 -24.53 -1.75
C ASN A 154 3.39 -24.09 -0.86
N ALA A 155 3.80 -22.83 -1.00
CA ALA A 155 4.83 -22.25 -0.16
C ALA A 155 4.41 -20.85 0.30
N GLN A 156 4.88 -20.49 1.48
CA GLN A 156 4.78 -19.14 2.02
C GLN A 156 6.17 -18.67 2.37
N ILE A 157 6.45 -17.38 2.16
CA ILE A 157 7.70 -16.76 2.59
C ILE A 157 7.41 -15.71 3.65
N HIS A 158 8.26 -15.63 4.67
CA HIS A 158 8.11 -14.69 5.77
C HIS A 158 9.00 -13.48 5.55
N HIS A 159 8.37 -12.31 5.47
CA HIS A 159 9.03 -11.01 5.44
C HIS A 159 9.16 -10.47 6.86
N SER A 160 10.36 -10.05 7.26
CA SER A 160 10.69 -9.68 8.65
C SER A 160 9.75 -8.66 9.28
N SER A 161 9.19 -7.76 8.47
CA SER A 161 8.32 -6.67 8.92
C SER A 161 6.87 -6.79 8.47
N LEU A 162 6.57 -7.65 7.49
CA LEU A 162 5.23 -7.75 6.87
C LEU A 162 4.56 -9.11 7.16
N GLY A 163 5.29 -10.09 7.70
CA GLY A 163 4.78 -11.42 8.00
C GLY A 163 4.75 -12.34 6.78
N TRP A 164 3.80 -13.28 6.77
CA TRP A 164 3.72 -14.34 5.76
C TRP A 164 3.05 -13.86 4.46
N SER A 165 3.63 -14.23 3.33
CA SER A 165 3.11 -13.99 1.98
C SER A 165 3.03 -15.30 1.19
N ASN A 166 2.00 -15.42 0.36
CA ASN A 166 1.72 -16.60 -0.49
C ASN A 166 1.92 -16.30 -1.97
#